data_AF-A0A382Y145-F1
#
_entry.id   AF-A0A382Y145-F1
#
_cell.length_a   1.000
_cell.length_b   1.000
_cell.length_c   1.000
_cell.angle_alpha   90.00
_cell.angle_beta   90.00
_cell.angle_gamma   90.00
#
_symmetry.space_group_name_H-M   'P 1'
#
loop_
_entity.id
_entity.type
_entity.pdbx_description
1 polymer ?
#
loop_
_entity_poly.entity_id
_entity_poly.type
_entity_poly.pdbx_seq_one_letter_code
_entity_poly.pdbx_strand_id
1 'polypeptide(L)'
;MREGKSYKQIPEDKLLILITARGGSKGLPRKNCATLGGEPLLSWSYEAVRQAGLHQATCLLSTDAEEIAEIGRSIRLDVPFLRPDELAHDTATVEDVALHAIEWLEKERQYVPEAVMW
;
A
#
# COMPACT_ATOMS: atom_id res chain seq x y z
N MET A 1 14.61 17.21 33.03
CA MET A 1 13.53 17.32 32.03
C MET A 1 14.17 17.09 30.67
N ARG A 2 13.80 16.03 29.93
CA ARG A 2 14.30 15.85 28.56
C ARG A 2 13.42 16.70 27.66
N GLU A 3 14.00 17.70 27.00
CA GLU A 3 13.31 18.40 25.91
C GLU A 3 12.85 17.35 24.90
N GLY A 4 11.53 17.21 24.77
CA GLY A 4 10.94 16.28 23.81
C GLY A 4 11.32 16.73 22.41
N LYS A 5 11.89 15.82 21.60
CA LYS A 5 12.12 16.10 20.18
C LYS A 5 10.80 16.53 19.55
N SER A 6 10.76 17.74 19.00
CA SER A 6 9.64 18.18 18.16
C SER A 6 9.78 17.49 16.81
N TYR A 7 8.91 16.53 16.53
CA TYR A 7 8.85 15.88 15.22
C TYR A 7 8.01 16.75 14.27
N LYS A 8 8.49 16.93 13.03
CA LYS A 8 7.71 17.57 11.98
C LYS A 8 6.42 16.75 11.79
N GLN A 9 5.27 17.42 11.87
CA GLN A 9 4.00 16.79 11.48
C GLN A 9 3.91 16.75 9.95
N ILE A 10 3.51 15.60 9.41
CA ILE A 10 3.28 15.41 7.98
C ILE A 10 1.78 15.60 7.72
N PRO A 11 1.39 16.47 6.76
CA PRO A 11 -0.01 16.57 6.34
C PRO A 11 -0.51 15.23 5.82
N GLU A 12 -1.75 14.91 6.13
CA GLU A 12 -2.34 13.60 5.80
C GLU A 12 -2.43 13.36 4.28
N ASP A 13 -2.76 14.40 3.51
CA ASP A 13 -2.79 14.38 2.04
C ASP A 13 -1.39 14.25 1.41
N LYS A 14 -0.33 14.40 2.22
CA LYS A 14 1.08 14.15 1.84
C LYS A 14 1.60 12.80 2.30
N LEU A 15 0.75 11.95 2.88
CA LEU A 15 1.08 10.60 3.31
C LEU A 15 0.64 9.57 2.26
N LEU A 16 1.60 8.74 1.84
CA LEU A 16 1.32 7.53 1.07
C LEU A 16 1.25 6.33 2.02
N ILE A 17 0.09 5.67 2.06
CA ILE A 17 -0.07 4.34 2.64
C ILE A 17 0.09 3.32 1.52
N LEU A 18 1.19 2.57 1.54
CA LEU A 18 1.53 1.59 0.53
C LEU A 18 1.23 0.19 1.03
N ILE A 19 0.17 -0.41 0.51
CA ILE A 19 -0.16 -1.80 0.79
C ILE A 19 0.52 -2.67 -0.27
N THR A 20 1.41 -3.57 0.17
CA THR A 20 2.11 -4.50 -0.72
C THR A 20 1.48 -5.88 -0.64
N ALA A 21 1.00 -6.41 -1.77
CA ALA A 21 0.29 -7.68 -1.80
C ALA A 21 0.64 -8.49 -3.04
N ARG A 22 1.65 -9.36 -2.94
CA ARG A 22 2.06 -10.20 -4.07
C ARG A 22 1.21 -11.45 -4.25
N GLY A 23 1.05 -11.93 -5.49
CA GLY A 23 0.36 -13.19 -5.78
C GLY A 23 1.13 -14.41 -5.23
N GLY A 24 2.45 -14.43 -5.44
CA GLY A 24 3.37 -15.49 -5.04
C GLY A 24 3.69 -15.56 -3.54
N SER A 25 2.67 -15.70 -2.69
CA SER A 25 2.86 -15.86 -1.23
C SER A 25 3.44 -17.25 -0.88
N LYS A 26 4.61 -17.28 -0.23
CA LYS A 26 5.33 -18.52 0.14
C LYS A 26 4.73 -19.29 1.30
N GLY A 27 4.27 -18.58 2.34
CA GLY A 27 3.78 -19.21 3.57
C GLY A 27 2.35 -19.74 3.43
N LEU A 28 1.48 -18.92 2.85
CA LEU A 28 0.09 -19.29 2.56
C LEU A 28 -0.24 -18.81 1.13
N PRO A 29 -0.38 -19.72 0.16
CA PRO A 29 -0.78 -19.36 -1.20
C PRO A 29 -2.06 -18.54 -1.21
N ARG A 30 -2.10 -17.47 -2.03
CA ARG A 30 -3.25 -16.57 -2.16
C ARG A 30 -3.75 -15.95 -0.84
N LYS A 31 -2.89 -15.81 0.18
CA LYS A 31 -3.27 -15.27 1.50
C LYS A 31 -4.06 -13.96 1.43
N ASN A 32 -3.72 -13.06 0.50
CA ASN A 32 -4.34 -11.73 0.41
C ASN A 32 -5.79 -11.80 -0.10
N CYS A 33 -6.14 -12.87 -0.83
CA CYS A 33 -7.50 -13.16 -1.27
C CYS A 33 -8.25 -14.05 -0.27
N ALA A 34 -7.54 -14.70 0.66
CA ALA A 34 -8.15 -15.62 1.60
C ALA A 34 -9.09 -14.88 2.57
N THR A 35 -10.23 -15.49 2.87
CA THR A 35 -11.20 -14.94 3.81
C THR A 35 -10.70 -15.07 5.24
N LEU A 36 -10.70 -13.96 5.98
CA LEU A 36 -10.45 -13.88 7.41
C LEU A 36 -11.58 -13.08 8.05
N GLY A 37 -12.30 -13.67 9.00
CA GLY A 37 -13.39 -12.98 9.70
C GLY A 37 -14.58 -12.58 8.81
N GLY A 38 -14.78 -13.27 7.69
CA GLY A 38 -15.86 -12.99 6.74
C GLY A 38 -15.46 -12.09 5.56
N GLU A 39 -14.29 -11.46 5.62
CA GLU A 39 -13.79 -10.53 4.59
C GLU A 39 -12.46 -11.02 4.00
N PRO A 40 -12.09 -10.66 2.75
CA PRO A 40 -10.74 -10.88 2.23
C PRO A 40 -9.67 -10.32 3.18
N LEU A 41 -8.53 -11.01 3.32
CA LEU A 41 -7.44 -10.56 4.19
C LEU A 41 -6.99 -9.13 3.87
N LEU A 42 -6.94 -8.78 2.58
CA LEU A 42 -6.59 -7.44 2.10
C LEU A 42 -7.52 -6.34 2.65
N SER A 43 -8.79 -6.64 2.89
CA SER A 43 -9.78 -5.68 3.41
C SER A 43 -9.37 -5.10 4.76
N TRP A 44 -8.70 -5.90 5.60
CA TRP A 44 -8.26 -5.49 6.92
C TRP A 44 -7.18 -4.40 6.88
N SER A 45 -6.36 -4.35 5.82
CA SER A 45 -5.37 -3.27 5.64
C SER A 45 -6.06 -1.93 5.38
N TYR A 46 -7.08 -1.90 4.51
CA TYR A 46 -7.85 -0.68 4.26
C TYR A 46 -8.65 -0.25 5.49
N GLU A 47 -9.24 -1.19 6.20
CA GLU A 47 -9.99 -0.91 7.43
C GLU A 47 -9.09 -0.31 8.51
N ALA A 48 -7.86 -0.79 8.68
CA ALA A 48 -6.90 -0.21 9.61
C ALA A 48 -6.62 1.27 9.31
N VAL A 49 -6.50 1.64 8.03
CA VAL A 49 -6.31 3.04 7.60
C VAL A 49 -7.53 3.89 7.94
N ARG A 50 -8.74 3.36 7.73
CA ARG A 50 -9.99 4.04 8.09
C ARG A 50 -10.13 4.23 9.60
N GLN A 51 -9.84 3.20 10.40
CA GLN A 51 -9.89 3.29 11.86
C GLN A 51 -8.83 4.23 12.45
N ALA A 52 -7.70 4.38 11.78
CA ALA A 52 -6.67 5.36 12.14
C ALA A 52 -7.06 6.82 11.85
N GLY A 53 -8.23 7.06 11.21
CA GLY A 53 -8.66 8.40 10.82
C GLY A 53 -7.91 8.98 9.62
N LEU A 54 -7.16 8.15 8.88
CA LEU A 54 -6.34 8.56 7.74
C LEU A 54 -7.17 8.58 6.44
N HIS A 55 -8.26 9.34 6.43
CA HIS A 55 -9.21 9.49 5.33
C HIS A 55 -8.66 10.16 4.04
N GLN A 56 -7.79 11.15 4.17
CA GLN A 56 -7.17 11.95 3.11
C GLN A 56 -5.83 11.40 2.62
N ALA A 57 -5.25 10.43 3.34
CA ALA A 57 -4.03 9.76 2.90
C ALA A 57 -4.24 9.00 1.58
N THR A 58 -3.25 9.03 0.70
CA THR A 58 -3.26 8.23 -0.52
C THR A 58 -3.03 6.77 -0.15
N CYS A 59 -4.02 5.91 -0.37
CA CYS A 59 -3.98 4.51 0.06
C CYS A 59 -3.87 3.59 -1.17
N LEU A 60 -2.64 3.23 -1.52
CA LEU A 60 -2.28 2.58 -2.78
C LEU A 60 -1.94 1.10 -2.56
N LEU A 61 -2.48 0.25 -3.43
CA LEU A 61 -2.14 -1.17 -3.51
C LEU A 61 -1.13 -1.41 -4.63
N SER A 62 0.00 -2.03 -4.28
CA SER A 62 0.95 -2.56 -5.26
C SER A 62 0.90 -4.09 -5.28
N THR A 63 0.47 -4.64 -6.42
CA THR A 63 0.28 -6.08 -6.66
C THR A 63 0.65 -6.46 -8.08
N ASP A 64 1.20 -7.66 -8.26
CA ASP A 64 1.48 -8.33 -9.56
C ASP A 64 0.31 -9.22 -10.02
N ALA A 65 -0.70 -9.45 -9.19
CA ALA A 65 -1.82 -10.33 -9.49
C ALA A 65 -3.11 -9.54 -9.69
N GLU A 66 -3.77 -9.76 -10.85
CA GLU A 66 -5.03 -9.10 -11.20
C GLU A 66 -6.15 -9.45 -10.20
N GLU A 67 -6.23 -10.68 -9.71
CA GLU A 67 -7.22 -11.07 -8.69
C GLU A 67 -7.11 -10.21 -7.43
N ILE A 68 -5.88 -9.94 -6.97
CA ILE A 68 -5.63 -9.09 -5.81
C ILE A 68 -5.98 -7.63 -6.14
N ALA A 69 -5.70 -7.20 -7.37
CA ALA A 69 -6.04 -5.85 -7.84
C ALA A 69 -7.56 -5.63 -7.86
N GLU A 70 -8.33 -6.60 -8.36
CA GLU A 70 -9.80 -6.58 -8.37
C GLU A 70 -10.37 -6.48 -6.95
N ILE A 71 -9.86 -7.28 -6.01
CA ILE A 71 -10.25 -7.18 -4.60
C ILE A 71 -9.93 -5.78 -4.07
N GLY A 72 -8.70 -5.29 -4.28
CA GLY A 72 -8.28 -3.95 -3.87
C GLY A 72 -9.22 -2.84 -4.36
N ARG A 73 -9.55 -2.85 -5.66
CA ARG A 73 -10.50 -1.89 -6.25
C ARG A 73 -11.88 -1.99 -5.61
N SER A 74 -12.37 -3.21 -5.36
CA SER A 74 -13.69 -3.42 -4.72
C SER A 74 -13.77 -2.85 -3.29
N ILE A 75 -12.65 -2.79 -2.58
CA ILE A 75 -12.55 -2.23 -1.22
C ILE A 75 -12.04 -0.78 -1.21
N ARG A 76 -12.06 -0.10 -2.36
CA ARG A 76 -11.67 1.32 -2.54
C ARG A 76 -10.19 1.63 -2.30
N LEU A 77 -9.31 0.64 -2.39
CA LEU A 77 -7.88 0.92 -2.55
C LEU A 77 -7.63 1.52 -3.93
N ASP A 78 -6.66 2.43 -3.97
CA ASP A 78 -6.14 2.93 -5.23
C ASP A 78 -5.23 1.86 -5.84
N VAL A 79 -5.57 1.39 -7.04
CA VAL A 79 -4.82 0.33 -7.74
C VAL A 79 -4.46 0.80 -9.16
N PRO A 80 -3.55 1.78 -9.27
CA PRO A 80 -3.29 2.47 -10.54
C PRO A 80 -2.56 1.64 -11.59
N PHE A 81 -1.86 0.59 -11.16
CA PHE A 81 -1.03 -0.25 -12.01
C PHE A 81 -1.01 -1.70 -11.49
N LEU A 82 -0.58 -2.61 -12.35
CA LEU A 82 0.03 -3.86 -11.92
C LEU A 82 1.52 -3.65 -11.74
N ARG A 83 2.06 -4.16 -10.65
CA ARG A 83 3.48 -4.09 -10.33
C ARG A 83 4.27 -4.92 -11.35
N PRO A 84 5.36 -4.39 -11.91
CA PRO A 84 6.25 -5.15 -12.79
C PRO A 84 6.80 -6.43 -12.14
N ASP A 85 6.98 -7.48 -12.95
CA ASP A 85 7.45 -8.80 -12.49
C ASP A 85 8.77 -8.74 -11.72
N GLU A 86 9.69 -7.88 -12.15
CA GLU A 86 11.00 -7.67 -11.50
C GLU A 86 10.88 -7.25 -10.03
N LEU A 87 9.78 -6.59 -9.66
CA LEU A 87 9.46 -6.16 -8.30
C LEU A 87 8.53 -7.14 -7.55
N ALA A 88 8.17 -8.26 -8.17
CA ALA A 88 7.29 -9.30 -7.61
C ALA A 88 8.06 -10.51 -7.06
N HIS A 89 9.38 -10.56 -7.25
CA HIS A 89 10.24 -11.63 -6.79
C HIS A 89 10.58 -11.55 -5.30
N ASP A 90 11.13 -12.64 -4.75
CA ASP A 90 11.52 -12.71 -3.34
C ASP A 90 12.70 -11.81 -2.95
N THR A 91 13.48 -11.38 -3.92
CA THR A 91 14.64 -10.50 -3.74
C THR A 91 14.27 -9.03 -3.82
N ALA A 92 13.07 -8.70 -4.31
CA ALA A 92 12.59 -7.33 -4.37
C ALA A 92 12.36 -6.81 -2.94
N THR A 93 12.88 -5.62 -2.66
CA THR A 93 12.71 -4.98 -1.36
C THR A 93 11.41 -4.19 -1.31
N VAL A 94 10.93 -3.85 -0.10
CA VAL A 94 9.75 -2.99 0.01
C VAL A 94 10.09 -1.57 -0.44
N GLU A 95 11.34 -1.17 -0.27
CA GLU A 95 11.92 0.08 -0.75
C GLU A 95 11.82 0.21 -2.27
N ASP A 96 12.16 -0.84 -3.03
CA ASP A 96 12.03 -0.83 -4.51
C ASP A 96 10.56 -0.68 -4.93
N VAL A 97 9.65 -1.36 -4.23
CA VAL A 97 8.20 -1.26 -4.48
C VAL A 97 7.68 0.14 -4.14
N ALA A 98 8.18 0.74 -3.07
CA ALA A 98 7.83 2.10 -2.67
C ALA A 98 8.33 3.14 -3.67
N LEU A 99 9.57 3.01 -4.15
CA LEU A 99 10.12 3.87 -5.19
C LEU A 99 9.29 3.79 -6.47
N HIS A 100 8.96 2.59 -6.94
CA HIS A 100 8.08 2.41 -8.10
C HIS A 100 6.72 3.12 -7.93
N ALA A 101 6.10 3.00 -6.75
CA ALA A 101 4.83 3.67 -6.48
C ALA A 101 4.97 5.21 -6.47
N ILE A 102 6.03 5.74 -5.86
CA ILE A 102 6.32 7.18 -5.84
C ILE A 102 6.56 7.70 -7.26
N GLU A 103 7.40 7.03 -8.04
CA GLU A 103 7.72 7.42 -9.42
C GLU A 103 6.47 7.44 -10.30
N TRP A 104 5.60 6.44 -10.15
CA TRP A 104 4.32 6.42 -10.87
C TRP A 104 3.42 7.59 -10.45
N LEU A 105 3.30 7.87 -9.15
CA LEU A 105 2.49 9.00 -8.64
C LEU A 105 3.03 10.35 -9.11
N GLU A 106 4.34 10.53 -9.11
CA GLU A 106 4.99 11.75 -9.58
C GLU A 106 4.71 11.96 -11.07
N LYS A 107 4.93 10.92 -11.87
CA LYS A 107 4.80 10.99 -13.32
C LYS A 107 3.36 11.15 -13.79
N GLU A 108 2.45 10.34 -13.26
CA GLU A 108 1.08 10.21 -13.79
C GLU A 108 0.08 11.11 -13.04
N ARG A 109 0.41 11.56 -11.81
CA ARG A 109 -0.49 12.40 -10.99
C ARG A 109 0.13 13.70 -10.49
N GLN A 110 1.39 13.98 -10.83
CA GLN A 110 2.10 15.17 -10.37
C GLN A 110 2.09 15.28 -8.83
N TYR A 111 2.12 14.12 -8.16
CA TYR A 111 2.04 13.99 -6.71
C TYR A 111 3.27 13.29 -6.16
N VAL A 112 3.97 13.94 -5.23
CA VAL A 112 5.10 13.36 -4.50
C VAL A 112 4.73 13.34 -3.01
N PRO A 113 4.62 12.17 -2.37
CA PRO A 113 4.36 12.09 -0.94
C PRO A 113 5.57 12.57 -0.12
N GLU A 114 5.33 13.17 1.04
CA GLU A 114 6.40 13.55 1.98
C GLU A 114 6.83 12.38 2.88
N ALA A 115 5.97 11.37 3.02
CA ALA A 115 6.23 10.17 3.79
C ALA A 115 5.51 8.96 3.19
N VAL A 116 6.12 7.79 3.36
CA VAL A 116 5.52 6.48 3.01
C VAL A 116 5.41 5.63 4.27
N MET A 117 4.26 4.98 4.45
CA MET A 117 4.02 3.96 5.47
C MET A 117 3.52 2.68 4.79
N TRP A 118 4.07 1.52 5.13
CA TRP A 118 3.77 0.23 4.50
C TRP A 118 3.61 -0.92 5.50
#